data_AF-A0A3E4X5F0-F1
#
_entry.id   AF-A0A3E4X5F0-F1
#
_cell.length_a   1.000
_cell.length_b   1.000
_cell.length_c   1.000
_cell.angle_alpha   90.00
_cell.angle_beta   90.00
_cell.angle_gamma   90.00
#
_symmetry.space_group_name_H-M   'P 1'
#
loop_
_entity.id
_entity.type
_entity.pdbx_description
1 polymer ?
#
loop_
_entity_poly.entity_id
_entity_poly.type
_entity_poly.pdbx_seq_one_letter_code
_entity_poly.pdbx_strand_id
1 'polypeptide(L)'
;MKNGKKVYEYCFELAHEGGKRRRRTKSGFATKREARAAGRQPLENLKTLIIAVIGAVGVIILAKNVMEFAQAYQQQDSSTMNSALKGIVAGVMMAGISTVLTFLGF
;
A
#
# COMPACT_ATOMS: atom_id res chain seq x y z
N MET A 1 -22.86 -10.54 34.12
CA MET A 1 -21.91 -9.55 34.67
C MET A 1 -20.92 -10.28 35.57
N LYS A 2 -19.69 -10.56 35.13
CA LYS A 2 -18.62 -11.11 35.99
C LYS A 2 -17.30 -10.42 35.64
N ASN A 3 -16.68 -9.82 36.67
CA ASN A 3 -15.46 -9.01 36.67
C ASN A 3 -15.55 -7.63 36.00
N GLY A 4 -15.38 -6.57 36.80
CA GLY A 4 -15.38 -5.15 36.41
C GLY A 4 -14.22 -4.70 35.49
N LYS A 5 -13.77 -5.54 34.55
CA LYS A 5 -12.88 -5.13 33.47
C LYS A 5 -13.73 -4.48 32.38
N LYS A 6 -13.43 -3.22 32.05
CA LYS A 6 -14.07 -2.52 30.92
C LYS A 6 -13.73 -3.28 29.63
N VAL A 7 -14.72 -3.91 29.02
CA VAL A 7 -14.60 -4.55 27.71
C VAL A 7 -14.98 -3.53 26.65
N TYR A 8 -14.09 -3.31 25.70
CA TYR A 8 -14.32 -2.40 24.59
C TYR A 8 -14.91 -3.14 23.39
N GLU A 9 -15.77 -2.45 22.67
CA GLU A 9 -16.42 -2.94 21.46
C GLU A 9 -16.15 -2.01 20.29
N TYR A 10 -16.06 -2.59 19.10
CA TYR A 10 -15.94 -1.86 17.84
C TYR A 10 -17.13 -2.22 16.94
N CYS A 11 -17.93 -1.21 16.58
CA CYS A 11 -19.05 -1.32 15.66
C CYS A 11 -18.65 -0.76 14.29
N PHE A 12 -18.85 -1.52 13.23
CA PHE A 12 -18.72 -1.04 11.86
C PHE A 12 -19.99 -1.30 11.06
N GLU A 13 -20.33 -0.37 10.17
CA GLU A 13 -21.49 -0.46 9.28
C GLU A 13 -21.06 -1.20 8.01
N LEU A 14 -21.75 -2.30 7.69
CA LEU A 14 -21.38 -3.21 6.59
C LEU A 14 -21.84 -2.69 5.23
N ALA A 15 -23.03 -2.10 5.18
CA ALA A 15 -23.66 -1.47 4.02
C ALA A 15 -25.03 -0.90 4.43
N HIS A 16 -25.54 0.03 3.62
CA HIS A 16 -26.92 0.49 3.71
C HIS A 16 -27.80 -0.32 2.74
N GLU A 17 -28.35 -1.44 3.21
CA GLU A 17 -29.29 -2.27 2.44
C GLU A 17 -30.73 -1.89 2.78
N GLY A 18 -31.52 -1.49 1.79
CA GLY A 18 -32.98 -1.35 1.90
C GLY A 18 -33.46 -0.40 3.02
N GLY A 19 -32.70 0.64 3.36
CA GLY A 19 -33.08 1.59 4.42
C GLY A 19 -32.65 1.21 5.84
N LYS A 20 -32.00 0.04 6.04
CA LYS A 20 -31.55 -0.42 7.36
C LYS A 20 -30.02 -0.53 7.38
N ARG A 21 -29.40 0.17 8.33
CA ARG A 21 -27.96 0.13 8.58
C ARG A 21 -27.58 -1.21 9.23
N ARG A 22 -26.98 -2.12 8.46
CA ARG A 22 -26.44 -3.38 8.99
C ARG A 22 -25.13 -3.08 9.72
N ARG A 23 -25.12 -3.21 11.05
CA ARG A 23 -23.90 -3.04 11.87
C ARG A 23 -23.37 -4.40 12.33
N ARG A 24 -22.06 -4.58 12.30
CA ARG A 24 -21.36 -5.68 12.99
C ARG A 24 -20.60 -5.11 14.16
N THR A 25 -20.75 -5.76 15.30
CA THR A 25 -20.03 -5.44 16.54
C THR A 25 -19.03 -6.54 16.82
N LYS A 26 -17.76 -6.16 17.01
CA LYS A 26 -16.73 -7.05 17.55
C LYS A 26 -16.42 -6.59 18.97
N SER A 27 -16.60 -7.48 19.95
CA SER A 27 -16.40 -7.21 21.37
C SER A 27 -15.24 -8.05 21.93
N GLY A 28 -14.86 -7.81 23.19
CA GLY A 28 -13.82 -8.58 23.87
C GLY A 28 -12.44 -7.93 23.90
N PHE A 29 -12.33 -6.65 23.51
CA PHE A 29 -11.06 -5.93 23.57
C PHE A 29 -10.78 -5.44 24.99
N ALA A 30 -9.55 -5.64 25.48
CA ALA A 30 -9.16 -5.23 26.83
C ALA A 30 -8.96 -3.72 26.91
N THR A 31 -8.62 -3.07 25.79
CA THR A 31 -8.42 -1.62 25.71
C THR A 31 -9.12 -0.97 24.51
N LYS A 32 -9.43 0.33 24.63
CA LYS A 32 -9.96 1.15 23.52
C LYS A 32 -9.00 1.19 22.33
N ARG A 33 -7.70 1.12 22.59
CA ARG A 33 -6.64 1.11 21.57
C ARG A 33 -6.70 -0.15 20.72
N GLU A 34 -6.84 -1.32 21.33
CA GLU A 34 -7.00 -2.60 20.64
C GLU A 34 -8.26 -2.63 19.77
N ALA A 35 -9.40 -2.18 20.30
CA ALA A 35 -10.64 -2.09 19.53
C ALA A 35 -10.48 -1.20 18.28
N ARG A 36 -9.77 -0.07 18.41
CA ARG A 36 -9.48 0.85 17.31
C ARG A 36 -8.47 0.27 16.31
N ALA A 37 -7.48 -0.48 16.76
CA ALA A 37 -6.51 -1.15 15.89
C ALA A 37 -7.19 -2.25 15.06
N ALA A 38 -8.03 -3.06 15.69
CA ALA A 38 -8.80 -4.10 15.01
C ALA A 38 -9.72 -3.55 13.91
N GLY A 39 -10.32 -2.37 14.12
CA GLY A 39 -11.11 -1.69 13.11
C GLY A 39 -10.30 -1.13 11.93
N ARG A 40 -9.01 -0.85 12.12
CA ARG A 40 -8.12 -0.33 11.07
C ARG A 40 -7.33 -1.41 10.33
N GLN A 41 -7.23 -2.62 10.87
CA GLN A 41 -6.50 -3.73 10.25
C GLN A 41 -6.73 -3.92 8.73
N PRO A 42 -7.97 -3.94 8.21
CA PRO A 42 -8.18 -4.07 6.76
C PRO A 42 -7.63 -2.89 5.96
N LEU A 43 -7.65 -1.69 6.53
CA LEU A 43 -7.09 -0.49 5.91
C LEU A 43 -5.56 -0.51 5.90
N GLU A 44 -4.93 -0.99 6.98
CA GLU A 44 -3.48 -1.17 7.04
C GLU A 44 -3.02 -2.24 6.03
N ASN A 45 -3.75 -3.35 5.91
CA ASN A 45 -3.46 -4.35 4.89
C ASN A 45 -3.57 -3.79 3.46
N LEU A 46 -4.59 -2.97 3.19
CA LEU A 46 -4.75 -2.28 1.90
C LEU A 46 -3.59 -1.32 1.62
N LYS A 47 -3.17 -0.54 2.62
CA LYS A 47 -2.02 0.37 2.53
C LYS A 47 -0.75 -0.39 2.18
N THR A 48 -0.46 -1.49 2.89
CA THR A 48 0.69 -2.36 2.60
C THR A 48 0.64 -2.91 1.17
N LEU A 49 -0.54 -3.37 0.73
CA LEU A 49 -0.71 -3.86 -0.63
C LEU A 49 -0.42 -2.78 -1.67
N ILE A 50 -0.90 -1.56 -1.47
CA ILE A 50 -0.65 -0.44 -2.39
C ILE A 50 0.84 -0.12 -2.48
N ILE A 51 1.55 -0.06 -1.34
CA ILE A 51 3.00 0.18 -1.31
C ILE A 51 3.74 -0.92 -2.07
N ALA A 52 3.37 -2.18 -1.87
CA ALA A 52 3.95 -3.32 -2.57
C ALA A 52 3.73 -3.25 -4.09
N VAL A 53 2.53 -2.88 -4.53
CA VAL A 53 2.21 -2.72 -5.96
C VAL A 53 3.03 -1.57 -6.58
N ILE A 54 3.16 -0.43 -5.91
CA ILE A 54 3.98 0.70 -6.39
C ILE A 54 5.44 0.27 -6.55
N GLY A 55 5.99 -0.42 -5.55
CA GLY A 55 7.35 -0.96 -5.63
C GLY A 55 7.53 -1.91 -6.81
N ALA A 56 6.61 -2.86 -6.99
CA ALA A 56 6.65 -3.82 -8.08
C ALA A 56 6.57 -3.16 -9.47
N VAL A 57 5.65 -2.19 -9.65
CA VAL A 57 5.52 -1.44 -10.90
C VAL A 57 6.78 -0.62 -11.19
N GLY A 58 7.38 0.01 -10.18
CA GLY A 58 8.64 0.75 -10.31
C GLY A 58 9.79 -0.11 -10.84
N VAL A 59 9.92 -1.34 -10.34
CA VAL A 59 10.95 -2.31 -10.80
C VAL A 59 10.69 -2.76 -12.24
N ILE A 60 9.42 -2.99 -12.62
CA ILE A 60 9.06 -3.37 -13.99
C ILE A 60 9.41 -2.25 -14.97
N ILE A 61 9.08 -1.01 -14.63
CA ILE A 61 9.43 0.17 -15.43
C ILE A 61 10.95 0.25 -15.60
N LEU A 62 11.70 0.01 -14.52
CA LEU A 62 13.16 -0.03 -14.55
C LEU A 62 13.68 -1.06 -15.56
N ALA A 63 13.21 -2.31 -15.44
CA ALA A 63 13.66 -3.38 -16.31
C ALA A 63 13.38 -3.07 -17.79
N LYS A 64 12.19 -2.55 -18.10
CA LYS A 64 11.84 -2.18 -19.48
C LYS A 64 12.76 -1.09 -20.03
N ASN A 65 12.96 -0.01 -19.28
CA ASN A 65 13.77 1.11 -19.74
C ASN A 65 15.28 0.79 -19.75
N VAL A 66 15.78 -0.10 -18.89
CA VAL A 66 17.18 -0.58 -18.95
C VAL A 66 17.43 -1.39 -20.21
N MET A 67 16.50 -2.27 -20.59
CA MET A 67 16.62 -3.05 -21.83
C MET A 67 16.57 -2.14 -23.07
N GLU A 68 15.67 -1.15 -23.08
CA GLU A 68 15.53 -0.18 -24.16
C GLU A 68 16.74 0.76 -24.28
N PHE A 69 17.32 1.16 -23.13
CA PHE A 69 18.56 1.92 -23.08
C PHE A 69 19.74 1.12 -23.66
N ALA A 70 19.88 -0.16 -23.31
CA ALA A 70 20.97 -1.00 -23.80
C ALA A 70 20.92 -1.19 -25.32
N GLN A 71 19.72 -1.34 -25.89
CA GLN A 71 19.52 -1.45 -27.34
C GLN A 71 19.81 -0.12 -28.05
N ALA A 72 19.30 1.00 -27.54
CA ALA A 72 19.55 2.33 -28.10
C ALA A 72 21.03 2.73 -28.04
N TYR A 73 21.75 2.28 -27.01
CA TYR A 73 23.19 2.53 -26.86
C TYR A 73 24.02 1.92 -27.98
N GLN A 74 23.72 0.67 -28.39
CA GLN A 74 24.41 0.06 -29.53
C GLN A 74 24.07 0.72 -30.86
N GLN A 75 22.87 1.28 -30.98
CA GLN A 75 22.41 1.96 -32.20
C GLN A 75 22.81 3.44 -32.27
N GLN A 76 23.53 3.95 -31.26
CA GLN A 76 23.86 5.38 -31.10
C GLN A 76 22.64 6.33 -31.20
N ASP A 77 21.43 5.82 -30.94
CA ASP A 77 20.21 6.61 -31.00
C ASP A 77 20.01 7.37 -29.68
N SER A 78 20.55 8.58 -29.66
CA SER A 78 20.56 9.47 -28.49
C SER A 78 19.16 9.88 -28.04
N SER A 79 18.16 9.85 -28.93
CA SER A 79 16.79 10.28 -28.63
C SER A 79 16.05 9.23 -27.79
N THR A 80 16.18 7.96 -28.19
CA THR A 80 15.66 6.79 -27.49
C THR A 80 16.40 6.58 -26.16
N MET A 81 17.73 6.80 -26.15
CA MET A 81 18.55 6.72 -24.94
C MET A 81 18.12 7.72 -23.85
N ASN A 82 17.87 8.98 -24.21
CA ASN A 82 17.42 10.00 -23.26
C ASN A 82 16.02 9.70 -22.69
N SER A 83 15.14 9.13 -23.51
CA SER A 83 13.79 8.74 -23.09
C SER A 83 13.82 7.54 -22.14
N ALA A 84 14.62 6.52 -22.46
CA ALA A 84 14.86 5.37 -21.61
C ALA A 84 15.51 5.79 -20.28
N LEU A 85 16.48 6.70 -20.29
CA LEU A 85 17.10 7.22 -19.07
C LEU A 85 16.08 7.90 -18.15
N LYS A 86 15.17 8.71 -18.70
CA LYS A 86 14.07 9.32 -17.92
C LYS A 86 13.17 8.26 -17.30
N GLY A 87 12.85 7.19 -18.03
CA GLY A 87 12.08 6.07 -17.50
C GLY A 87 12.82 5.28 -16.40
N ILE A 88 14.14 5.13 -16.50
CA ILE A 88 14.97 4.57 -15.43
C ILE A 88 14.90 5.46 -14.18
N VAL A 89 15.13 6.77 -14.31
CA VAL A 89 15.07 7.70 -13.17
C VAL A 89 13.70 7.66 -12.49
N ALA A 90 12.62 7.66 -13.27
CA ALA A 90 11.26 7.54 -12.75
C ALA A 90 11.04 6.21 -12.00
N GLY A 91 11.51 5.09 -12.57
CA GLY A 91 11.42 3.78 -11.92
C GLY A 91 12.22 3.71 -10.62
N VAL A 92 13.42 4.30 -10.55
CA VAL A 92 14.24 4.31 -9.32
C VAL A 92 13.54 5.09 -8.23
N MET A 93 12.96 6.25 -8.55
CA MET A 93 12.22 7.05 -7.57
C MET A 93 10.98 6.29 -7.06
N MET A 94 10.26 5.64 -7.95
CA MET A 94 9.05 4.88 -7.60
C MET A 94 9.36 3.64 -6.75
N ALA A 95 10.37 2.85 -7.13
CA ALA A 95 10.83 1.71 -6.36
C ALA A 95 11.44 2.17 -5.02
N GLY A 96 12.26 3.23 -5.04
CA GLY A 96 12.92 3.80 -3.87
C GLY A 96 11.95 4.28 -2.80
N ILE A 97 10.92 5.04 -3.16
CA ILE A 97 9.93 5.56 -2.21
C ILE A 97 9.20 4.42 -1.49
N SER A 98 8.88 3.33 -2.18
CA SER A 98 8.22 2.17 -1.55
C SER A 98 9.06 1.55 -0.43
N THR A 99 10.39 1.50 -0.63
CA THR A 99 11.32 0.98 0.40
C THR A 99 11.43 1.92 1.59
N VAL A 100 11.55 3.24 1.35
CA VAL A 100 11.63 4.25 2.41
C VAL A 100 10.38 4.27 3.27
N LEU A 101 9.19 4.19 2.65
CA LEU A 101 7.92 4.16 3.38
C LEU A 101 7.82 2.90 4.26
N THR A 102 8.23 1.75 3.73
CA THR A 102 8.28 0.49 4.50
C THR A 102 9.23 0.58 5.69
N PHE A 103 10.43 1.16 5.51
CA PHE A 103 11.41 1.35 6.59
C PHE A 103 10.95 2.33 7.67
N LEU A 104 10.20 3.36 7.30
CA LEU A 104 9.63 4.35 8.23
C LEU A 104 8.38 3.85 8.97
N GLY A 105 7.95 2.60 8.72
CA GLY A 105 6.78 2.02 9.37
C GLY A 105 5.45 2.58 8.86
N PHE A 106 5.44 3.10 7.62
CA PHE A 106 4.21 3.43 6.90
C PHE A 106 3.71 2.19 6.16
#